data_AF-A0A0H4TCK1-F1
#
_entry.id   AF-A0A0H4TCK1-F1
#
_cell.length_a   1.000
_cell.length_b   1.000
_cell.length_c   1.000
_cell.angle_alpha   90.00
_cell.angle_beta   90.00
_cell.angle_gamma   90.00
#
_symmetry.space_group_name_H-M   'P 1'
#
loop_
_entity.id
_entity.type
_entity.pdbx_description
1 polymer ?
#
loop_
_entity_poly.entity_id
_entity_poly.type
_entity_poly.pdbx_seq_one_letter_code
_entity_poly.pdbx_strand_id
1 'polypeptide(L)'
;MLSVFPQLFFLEQIAPFILRLALGAIFVTRGYRKLKGEDKSARTKVIIAIELGAGILLLVGFLTQIGAIVIALDRFGALWKNKFQNCELDFTLLIVAVSLIFLGPGILSVDLRF
;
A
#
# COMPACT_ATOMS: atom_id res chain seq x y z
N MET A 1 -15.94 -20.11 14.05
CA MET A 1 -15.13 -20.60 12.92
C MET A 1 -14.19 -21.68 13.44
N LEU A 2 -14.07 -22.82 12.77
CA LEU A 2 -13.00 -23.78 13.07
C LEU A 2 -11.67 -23.17 12.59
N SER A 3 -10.94 -22.53 13.50
CA SER A 3 -9.54 -22.17 13.29
C SER A 3 -8.67 -23.22 13.98
N VAL A 4 -7.57 -23.62 13.33
CA VAL A 4 -6.57 -24.51 13.93
C VAL A 4 -5.91 -23.86 15.15
N PHE A 5 -5.79 -22.54 15.12
CA PHE A 5 -5.16 -21.74 16.18
C PHE A 5 -6.05 -20.55 16.54
N PRO A 6 -7.17 -20.75 17.24
CA PRO A 6 -8.08 -19.67 17.63
C PRO A 6 -7.39 -18.65 18.54
N GLN A 7 -6.36 -19.06 19.28
CA GLN A 7 -5.54 -18.13 20.06
C GLN A 7 -4.79 -17.11 19.20
N LEU A 8 -4.67 -17.23 17.87
CA LEU A 8 -4.00 -16.19 17.07
C LEU A 8 -4.92 -15.01 16.73
N PHE A 9 -6.22 -15.08 17.02
CA PHE A 9 -7.16 -13.99 16.70
C PHE A 9 -6.87 -12.70 17.47
N PHE A 10 -6.16 -12.74 18.60
CA PHE A 10 -5.74 -11.49 19.26
C PHE A 10 -4.75 -10.67 18.41
N LEU A 11 -4.09 -11.29 17.42
CA LEU A 11 -3.17 -10.63 16.48
C LEU A 11 -3.88 -10.06 15.25
N GLU A 12 -5.19 -10.19 15.15
CA GLU A 12 -5.95 -9.76 13.95
C GLU A 12 -5.67 -8.29 13.61
N GLN A 13 -5.59 -7.41 14.60
CA GLN A 13 -5.29 -5.99 14.38
C GLN A 13 -3.81 -5.68 14.11
N ILE A 14 -2.90 -6.63 14.38
CA ILE A 14 -1.47 -6.50 14.08
C ILE A 14 -1.21 -6.78 12.59
N ALA A 15 -2.00 -7.66 11.95
CA ALA A 15 -1.87 -7.95 10.53
C ALA A 15 -1.94 -6.70 9.62
N PRO A 16 -2.99 -5.85 9.67
CA PRO A 16 -3.04 -4.63 8.87
C PRO A 16 -1.91 -3.64 9.20
N PHE A 17 -1.44 -3.59 10.45
CA PHE A 17 -0.30 -2.75 10.83
C PHE A 17 0.99 -3.17 10.09
N ILE A 18 1.32 -4.46 10.11
CA ILE A 18 2.52 -4.98 9.42
C ILE A 18 2.40 -4.77 7.91
N LEU A 19 1.24 -5.05 7.33
CA LEU A 19 0.99 -4.88 5.89
C LEU A 19 1.15 -3.41 5.47
N ARG A 20 0.67 -2.46 6.29
CA ARG A 20 0.86 -1.02 6.04
C ARG A 20 2.33 -0.62 6.08
N LEU A 21 3.08 -1.08 7.07
CA LEU A 21 4.51 -0.77 7.17
C LEU A 21 5.28 -1.28 5.95
N ALA A 22 5.01 -2.52 5.54
CA ALA A 22 5.66 -3.12 4.38
C ALA A 22 5.29 -2.37 3.09
N LEU A 23 3.99 -2.21 2.81
CA LEU A 23 3.51 -1.55 1.59
C LEU A 23 3.94 -0.09 1.54
N GLY A 24 3.73 0.65 2.64
CA GLY A 24 4.14 2.05 2.76
C GLY A 24 5.63 2.25 2.55
N ALA A 25 6.49 1.45 3.19
CA ALA A 25 7.95 1.58 3.04
C ALA A 25 8.42 1.31 1.61
N ILE A 26 7.85 0.29 0.94
CA ILE A 26 8.16 -0.03 -0.46
C ILE A 26 7.79 1.13 -1.37
N PHE A 27 6.60 1.71 -1.20
CA PHE A 27 6.11 2.81 -2.03
C PHE A 27 6.85 4.12 -1.78
N VAL A 28 7.19 4.44 -0.53
CA VAL A 28 8.04 5.60 -0.21
C VAL A 28 9.42 5.44 -0.85
N THR A 29 10.05 4.26 -0.72
CA THR A 29 11.36 4.00 -1.30
C THR A 29 11.33 4.09 -2.83
N ARG A 30 10.30 3.49 -3.47
CA ARG A 30 10.11 3.56 -4.93
C ARG A 30 9.84 4.98 -5.40
N GLY A 31 8.93 5.70 -4.74
CA GLY A 31 8.57 7.08 -5.04
C GLY A 31 9.78 8.01 -4.93
N TYR A 32 10.56 7.87 -3.85
CA TYR A 32 11.78 8.65 -3.64
C TYR A 32 12.83 8.40 -4.73
N ARG A 33 13.06 7.12 -5.09
CA ARG A 33 13.97 6.77 -6.20
C ARG A 33 13.44 7.30 -7.55
N LYS A 34 12.12 7.26 -7.77
CA LYS A 34 11.49 7.84 -8.96
C LYS A 34 11.63 9.36 -9.00
N LEU A 35 11.62 10.06 -7.86
CA LEU A 35 11.78 11.51 -7.80
C LEU A 35 13.20 11.96 -8.13
N LYS A 36 14.21 11.18 -7.73
CA LYS A 36 15.64 11.47 -8.01
C LYS A 36 16.09 11.24 -9.46
N GLY A 37 15.28 10.59 -10.29
CA GLY A 37 15.61 10.39 -11.71
C GLY A 37 15.45 11.66 -12.56
N GLU A 38 16.12 11.70 -13.70
CA GLU A 38 16.16 12.85 -14.63
C GLU A 38 14.80 13.29 -15.19
N ASP A 39 14.80 14.49 -15.79
CA ASP A 39 13.68 15.34 -16.19
C ASP A 39 12.38 14.62 -16.56
N LYS A 40 11.44 14.66 -15.62
CA LYS A 40 10.11 14.09 -15.78
C LYS A 40 9.10 15.17 -16.12
N SER A 41 8.19 14.83 -17.03
CA SER A 41 7.01 15.65 -17.32
C SER A 41 6.24 15.99 -16.03
N ALA A 42 5.59 17.16 -16.00
CA ALA A 42 4.80 17.62 -14.86
C ALA A 42 3.75 16.58 -14.42
N ARG A 43 3.10 15.89 -15.37
CA ARG A 43 2.13 14.81 -15.09
C ARG A 43 2.78 13.66 -14.32
N THR A 44 3.99 13.26 -14.70
CA THR A 44 4.72 12.17 -14.04
C THR A 44 5.15 12.56 -12.63
N LYS A 45 5.53 13.82 -12.41
CA LYS A 45 5.84 14.34 -11.07
C LYS A 45 4.63 14.27 -10.14
N VAL A 46 3.43 14.59 -10.65
CA VAL A 46 2.17 14.48 -9.87
C VAL A 46 1.88 13.03 -9.49
N ILE A 47 1.99 12.08 -10.43
CA ILE A 47 1.77 10.66 -10.14
C ILE A 47 2.78 10.16 -9.08
N ILE A 48 4.06 10.54 -9.20
CA ILE A 48 5.08 10.18 -8.21
C ILE A 48 4.76 10.78 -6.83
N ALA A 49 4.29 12.03 -6.78
CA ALA A 49 3.90 12.68 -5.54
C ALA A 49 2.70 11.98 -4.88
N ILE A 50 1.70 11.56 -5.67
CA ILE A 50 0.56 10.77 -5.19
C ILE A 50 1.03 9.40 -4.67
N GLU A 51 1.89 8.70 -5.40
CA GLU A 51 2.44 7.39 -5.01
C GLU A 51 3.23 7.48 -3.70
N LEU A 52 4.08 8.50 -3.58
CA LEU A 52 4.89 8.76 -2.38
C LEU A 52 4.00 9.18 -1.20
N GLY A 53 3.04 10.10 -1.44
CA GLY A 53 2.07 10.54 -0.45
C GLY A 53 1.23 9.40 0.09
N ALA A 54 0.70 8.53 -0.79
CA ALA A 54 -0.05 7.34 -0.39
C ALA A 54 0.80 6.38 0.46
N GLY A 55 2.08 6.20 0.10
CA GLY A 55 3.02 5.42 0.92
C GLY A 55 3.21 5.99 2.33
N ILE A 56 3.40 7.31 2.44
CA ILE A 56 3.53 7.99 3.75
C ILE A 56 2.24 7.87 4.57
N LEU A 57 1.09 8.09 3.94
CA LEU A 57 -0.22 7.96 4.58
C LEU A 57 -0.42 6.57 5.20
N LEU A 58 -0.06 5.50 4.47
CA LEU A 58 -0.09 4.15 5.01
C LEU A 58 0.86 3.94 6.20
N LEU A 59 2.08 4.45 6.12
CA LEU A 59 3.06 4.33 7.21
C LEU A 59 2.57 5.00 8.50
N VAL A 60 2.07 6.22 8.38
CA VAL A 60 1.51 6.98 9.52
C VAL A 60 0.21 6.33 10.01
N GLY A 61 -0.49 5.61 9.13
CA GLY A 61 -1.80 5.06 9.45
C GLY A 61 -2.89 6.14 9.40
N PHE A 62 -2.76 7.10 8.48
CA PHE A 62 -3.74 8.16 8.22
C PHE A 62 -4.37 7.96 6.84
N LEU A 63 -5.69 8.05 6.75
CA LEU A 63 -6.50 7.75 5.56
C LEU A 63 -6.09 6.43 4.88
N THR A 64 -5.95 5.35 5.65
CA THR A 64 -5.30 4.12 5.18
C THR A 64 -6.05 3.45 4.03
N GLN A 65 -7.38 3.44 4.08
CA GLN A 65 -8.20 2.86 3.03
C GLN A 65 -8.05 3.64 1.71
N ILE A 66 -8.01 4.97 1.78
CA ILE A 66 -7.80 5.82 0.61
C ILE A 66 -6.39 5.59 0.03
N GLY A 67 -5.36 5.59 0.88
CA GLY A 67 -3.99 5.31 0.46
C GLY A 67 -3.84 3.93 -0.19
N ALA A 68 -4.50 2.92 0.36
CA ALA A 68 -4.52 1.57 -0.18
C ALA A 68 -5.23 1.51 -1.54
N ILE A 69 -6.36 2.20 -1.72
CA ILE A 69 -7.05 2.32 -3.02
C ILE A 69 -6.16 2.95 -4.07
N VAL A 70 -5.50 4.07 -3.74
CA VAL A 70 -4.58 4.75 -4.66
C VAL A 70 -3.46 3.83 -5.12
N ILE A 71 -2.83 3.11 -4.18
CA ILE A 71 -1.77 2.14 -4.49
C ILE A 71 -2.30 0.97 -5.32
N ALA A 72 -3.49 0.44 -5.00
CA ALA A 72 -4.11 -0.65 -5.76
C ALA A 72 -4.35 -0.24 -7.22
N LEU A 73 -4.91 0.95 -7.46
CA LEU A 73 -5.15 1.46 -8.81
C LEU A 73 -3.83 1.65 -9.59
N ASP A 74 -2.80 2.20 -8.95
CA ASP A 74 -1.49 2.39 -9.57
C ASP A 74 -0.85 1.03 -9.96
N ARG A 75 -0.89 0.03 -9.07
CA ARG A 75 -0.37 -1.32 -9.37
C ARG A 75 -1.18 -2.03 -10.44
N PHE A 76 -2.50 -1.90 -10.42
CA PHE A 76 -3.36 -2.45 -11.45
C PHE A 76 -3.03 -1.85 -12.82
N GLY A 77 -2.86 -0.52 -12.89
CA GLY A 77 -2.42 0.17 -14.12
C GLY A 77 -1.05 -0.29 -14.62
N ALA A 78 -0.10 -0.53 -13.72
CA ALA A 78 1.23 -1.06 -14.06
C ALA A 78 1.15 -2.48 -14.65
N LEU A 79 0.35 -3.37 -14.05
CA LEU A 79 0.12 -4.73 -14.55
C LEU A 79 -0.47 -4.73 -15.96
N TRP A 80 -1.47 -3.88 -16.20
CA TRP A 80 -2.11 -3.75 -17.50
C TRP A 80 -1.13 -3.26 -18.56
N LYS A 81 -0.32 -2.25 -18.22
CA LYS A 81 0.70 -1.69 -19.13
C LYS A 81 1.77 -2.71 -19.49
N ASN A 82 2.21 -3.50 -18.52
CA ASN A 82 3.25 -4.51 -18.70
C ASN A 82 2.71 -5.83 -19.29
N LYS A 83 1.42 -5.91 -19.65
CA LYS A 83 0.75 -7.12 -20.17
C LYS A 83 1.04 -8.36 -19.31
N PHE A 84 1.08 -8.18 -17.98
CA PHE A 84 1.39 -9.24 -17.02
C PHE A 84 2.79 -9.88 -17.13
N GLN A 85 3.75 -9.23 -17.81
CA GLN A 85 5.15 -9.68 -17.79
C GLN A 85 5.82 -9.31 -16.47
N ASN A 86 6.57 -10.24 -15.86
CA ASN A 86 7.24 -10.07 -14.55
C ASN A 86 6.29 -9.53 -13.46
N CYS A 87 5.05 -10.02 -13.45
CA CYS A 87 3.97 -9.47 -12.66
C CYS A 87 3.98 -9.86 -11.18
N GLU A 88 4.82 -10.83 -10.78
CA GLU A 88 4.82 -11.42 -9.44
C GLU A 88 4.76 -10.37 -8.34
N LEU A 89 5.72 -9.43 -8.35
CA LEU A 89 5.81 -8.42 -7.33
C LEU A 89 4.65 -7.41 -7.40
N ASP A 90 4.31 -6.90 -8.58
CA ASP A 90 3.24 -5.90 -8.71
C ASP A 90 1.86 -6.50 -8.37
N PHE A 91 1.66 -7.78 -8.66
CA PHE A 91 0.48 -8.54 -8.28
C PHE A 91 0.43 -8.77 -6.77
N THR A 92 1.53 -9.17 -6.13
CA THR A 92 1.58 -9.29 -4.65
C THR A 92 1.28 -7.97 -3.98
N LEU A 93 1.87 -6.86 -4.43
CA LEU A 93 1.61 -5.53 -3.87
C LEU A 93 0.16 -5.09 -4.07
N LEU A 94 -0.44 -5.42 -5.22
CA LEU A 94 -1.85 -5.18 -5.47
C LEU A 94 -2.74 -5.94 -4.48
N ILE A 95 -2.50 -7.24 -4.30
CA ILE A 95 -3.29 -8.06 -3.38
C ILE A 95 -3.14 -7.56 -1.95
N VAL A 96 -1.93 -7.20 -1.50
CA VAL A 96 -1.71 -6.59 -0.18
C VAL A 96 -2.49 -5.28 -0.03
N ALA A 97 -2.48 -4.42 -1.04
CA ALA A 97 -3.25 -3.19 -1.03
C ALA A 97 -4.76 -3.47 -0.92
N VAL A 98 -5.28 -4.42 -1.70
CA VAL A 98 -6.68 -4.84 -1.64
C VAL A 98 -7.03 -5.42 -0.27
N SER A 99 -6.17 -6.24 0.33
CA SER A 99 -6.36 -6.74 1.69
C SER A 99 -6.46 -5.61 2.71
N LEU A 100 -5.64 -4.56 2.59
CA LEU A 100 -5.68 -3.39 3.48
C LEU A 100 -6.95 -2.55 3.35
N ILE A 101 -7.61 -2.56 2.18
CA ILE A 101 -8.91 -1.89 2.01
C ILE A 101 -9.97 -2.54 2.92
N PHE A 102 -9.97 -3.87 2.99
CA PHE A 102 -10.94 -4.64 3.77
C PHE A 102 -10.57 -4.79 5.24
N LEU A 103 -9.29 -5.01 5.55
CA LEU A 103 -8.81 -5.14 6.94
C LEU A 103 -8.81 -3.79 7.68
N GLY A 104 -8.81 -2.68 6.94
CA GLY A 104 -8.81 -1.35 7.51
C GLY A 104 -7.45 -0.98 8.13
N PRO A 105 -7.45 -0.06 9.11
CA PRO A 105 -6.23 0.66 9.50
C PRO A 105 -5.39 -0.05 10.58
N GLY A 106 -5.94 -0.93 11.44
CA GLY A 106 -5.17 -1.72 12.42
C GLY A 106 -4.62 -0.94 13.63
N ILE A 107 -4.24 -1.65 14.71
CA ILE A 107 -4.12 -1.17 16.12
C ILE A 107 -3.28 0.12 16.39
N LEU A 108 -2.41 0.53 15.48
CA LEU A 108 -1.55 1.72 15.60
C LEU A 108 -1.78 2.73 14.47
N SER A 109 -3.01 2.85 13.98
CA SER A 109 -3.36 3.90 13.03
C SER A 109 -3.80 5.18 13.73
N VAL A 110 -3.48 6.31 13.10
CA VAL A 110 -4.07 7.61 13.47
C VAL A 110 -5.57 7.60 13.20
N ASP A 111 -6.01 6.90 12.15
CA ASP A 111 -7.42 6.74 11.79
C ASP A 111 -8.28 6.06 12.87
N LEU A 112 -7.71 5.21 13.74
CA LEU A 112 -8.48 4.52 14.80
C LEU A 112 -8.90 5.44 15.95
N ARG A 113 -8.34 6.65 16.04
CA ARG A 113 -8.55 7.56 17.18
C ARG A 113 -9.72 8.54 16.98
N PHE A 114 -10.50 8.38 15.92
CA PHE A 114 -11.68 9.20 15.62
C PHE A 114 -12.88 8.34 15.24
#